data_AF-A0A3E0PJR2-F1
#
_entry.id   AF-A0A3E0PJR2-F1
#
_cell.length_a   1.000
_cell.length_b   1.000
_cell.length_c   1.000
_cell.angle_alpha   90.00
_cell.angle_beta   90.00
_cell.angle_gamma   90.00
#
_symmetry.space_group_name_H-M   'P 1'
#
loop_
_entity.id
_entity.type
_entity.pdbx_description
1 polymer ?
#
loop_
_entity_poly.entity_id
_entity_poly.type
_entity_poly.pdbx_seq_one_letter_code
_entity_poly.pdbx_strand_id
1 'polypeptide(L)'
;MQFFVARKRPRGLSVFSNDFASSQFYLALRFELYAFDWRICAVVGSMSESVQKTNYLISPLWAFLLWASLIVGVVFIAVAGVPYLIPGSDSISGFAGREPWIIAHIVAGSIALILGPFQIWLGTTRKAMAYHRTLGYGYLVSILISSSAAFYLAVTTKNGWMFGMGLFGLGVAWVLSTGLAFAAVLKHEFDQHQEWMIRSYVVTLGFVFFRVFLVASSVLEIGMIEERLVVASWICWAFPLLATEGVIQGRKIFGKA
;
A
#
# COMPACT_ATOMS: atom_id res chain seq x y z
N MET A 1 66.60 -9.73 -14.39
CA MET A 1 65.21 -10.17 -14.63
C MET A 1 64.60 -9.22 -15.66
N GLN A 2 64.62 -9.45 -16.99
CA GLN A 2 64.17 -10.62 -17.77
C GLN A 2 62.79 -11.07 -17.25
N PHE A 3 61.63 -10.93 -17.92
CA PHE A 3 61.24 -11.01 -19.35
C PHE A 3 59.95 -10.15 -19.59
N PHE A 4 59.84 -9.37 -20.68
CA PHE A 4 59.26 -9.68 -22.03
C PHE A 4 57.70 -9.58 -22.07
N VAL A 5 57.11 -8.50 -22.67
CA VAL A 5 56.55 -8.40 -24.06
C VAL A 5 55.16 -9.09 -24.18
N ALA A 6 54.10 -8.64 -24.85
CA ALA A 6 53.85 -7.77 -26.02
C ALA A 6 52.36 -7.31 -25.99
N ARG A 7 52.05 -6.06 -26.35
CA ARG A 7 51.51 -5.57 -27.65
C ARG A 7 50.00 -5.77 -27.96
N LYS A 8 49.45 -4.62 -28.41
CA LYS A 8 48.43 -4.36 -29.47
C LYS A 8 46.94 -4.28 -29.08
N ARG A 9 46.45 -3.02 -29.07
CA ARG A 9 45.11 -2.54 -29.52
C ARG A 9 44.82 -3.03 -30.97
N PRO A 10 43.57 -3.18 -31.49
CA PRO A 10 42.59 -2.08 -31.59
C PRO A 10 41.06 -2.39 -31.69
N ARG A 11 40.29 -1.29 -31.58
CA ARG A 11 38.99 -0.90 -32.19
C ARG A 11 37.97 -1.95 -32.66
N GLY A 12 36.71 -1.74 -32.24
CA GLY A 12 35.50 -2.15 -32.95
C GLY A 12 34.22 -1.63 -32.30
N LEU A 13 33.64 -0.57 -32.86
CA LEU A 13 32.25 -0.15 -32.66
C LEU A 13 31.34 -1.09 -33.47
N SER A 14 30.24 -1.59 -32.90
CA SER A 14 28.95 -1.67 -33.60
C SER A 14 27.82 -2.27 -32.75
N VAL A 15 26.64 -1.65 -32.90
CA VAL A 15 25.27 -2.17 -32.75
C VAL A 15 24.66 -2.20 -31.34
N PHE A 16 23.89 -1.15 -31.04
CA PHE A 16 22.74 -1.20 -30.13
C PHE A 16 21.66 -2.09 -30.77
N SER A 17 21.37 -3.24 -30.16
CA SER A 17 20.20 -4.06 -30.47
C SER A 17 19.12 -3.82 -29.41
N ASN A 18 17.96 -3.33 -29.85
CA ASN A 18 16.79 -2.96 -29.04
C ASN A 18 15.90 -4.15 -28.57
N ASP A 19 16.43 -5.38 -28.49
CA ASP A 19 15.59 -6.59 -28.29
C ASP A 19 15.73 -7.29 -26.92
N PHE A 20 16.47 -6.71 -25.97
CA PHE A 20 16.70 -7.39 -24.68
C PHE A 20 15.67 -7.05 -23.58
N ALA A 21 14.96 -5.92 -23.70
CA ALA A 21 14.06 -5.44 -22.64
C ALA A 21 12.63 -6.04 -22.72
N SER A 22 12.18 -6.45 -23.91
CA SER A 22 10.83 -7.00 -24.10
C SER A 22 10.77 -8.49 -23.73
N SER A 23 11.75 -9.30 -24.12
CA SER A 23 11.71 -10.75 -23.90
C SER A 23 11.77 -11.17 -22.43
N GLN A 24 12.56 -10.47 -21.58
CA GLN A 24 12.64 -10.75 -20.14
C GLN A 24 11.36 -10.36 -19.38
N PHE A 25 10.69 -9.28 -19.80
CA PHE A 25 9.45 -8.81 -19.18
C PHE A 25 8.27 -9.75 -19.51
N TYR A 26 8.20 -10.26 -20.75
CA TYR A 26 7.19 -11.25 -21.15
C TYR A 26 7.50 -12.65 -20.57
N LEU A 27 8.76 -13.05 -20.39
CA LEU A 27 9.11 -14.31 -19.74
C LEU A 27 8.82 -14.32 -18.23
N ALA A 28 8.99 -13.18 -17.54
CA ALA A 28 8.65 -13.04 -16.13
C ALA A 28 7.12 -13.13 -15.89
N LEU A 29 6.29 -12.55 -16.78
CA LEU A 29 4.83 -12.69 -16.69
C LEU A 29 4.32 -14.09 -17.05
N ARG A 30 5.02 -14.83 -17.92
CA ARG A 30 4.59 -16.15 -18.41
C ARG A 30 5.01 -17.30 -17.49
N PHE A 31 6.01 -17.11 -16.63
CA PHE A 31 6.44 -18.12 -15.66
C PHE A 31 5.55 -18.20 -14.40
N GLU A 32 4.78 -17.16 -14.07
CA GLU A 32 3.90 -17.17 -12.89
C GLU A 32 2.53 -17.85 -13.10
N LEU A 33 2.09 -18.05 -14.35
CA LEU A 33 0.75 -18.59 -14.63
C LEU A 33 0.67 -20.14 -14.68
N TYR A 34 1.80 -20.86 -14.69
CA TYR A 34 1.80 -22.32 -14.90
C TYR A 34 2.69 -23.16 -13.97
N ALA A 35 3.38 -22.58 -12.97
CA ALA A 35 4.29 -23.35 -12.11
C ALA A 35 4.24 -22.93 -10.64
N PHE A 36 3.06 -22.97 -10.02
CA PHE A 36 2.96 -22.94 -8.55
C PHE A 36 2.70 -24.36 -8.03
N ASP A 37 3.73 -25.20 -8.10
CA ASP A 37 3.73 -26.57 -7.56
C ASP A 37 3.58 -26.53 -6.03
N TRP A 38 2.43 -26.98 -5.56
CA TRP A 38 2.06 -27.08 -4.15
C TRP A 38 3.00 -27.96 -3.32
N ARG A 39 3.88 -28.76 -3.96
CA ARG A 39 4.83 -29.66 -3.30
C ARG A 39 5.98 -28.95 -2.58
N ILE A 40 6.33 -27.71 -2.94
CA ILE A 40 7.36 -26.93 -2.23
C ILE A 40 6.90 -26.57 -0.79
N CYS A 41 5.59 -26.51 -0.54
CA CYS A 41 5.06 -26.25 0.81
C CYS A 41 5.43 -27.34 1.84
N ALA A 42 5.81 -28.55 1.41
CA ALA A 42 6.24 -29.62 2.31
C ALA A 42 7.70 -29.45 2.80
N VAL A 43 8.55 -28.73 2.06
CA VAL A 43 9.98 -28.61 2.37
C VAL A 43 10.27 -27.45 3.33
N VAL A 44 9.40 -26.44 3.39
CA VAL A 44 9.51 -25.31 4.34
C VAL A 44 9.20 -25.73 5.79
N GLY A 45 8.72 -26.97 6.00
CA GLY A 45 8.45 -27.54 7.33
C GLY A 45 9.68 -27.84 8.19
N SER A 46 10.92 -27.61 7.72
CA SER A 46 12.15 -27.97 8.44
C SER A 46 12.98 -26.80 8.99
N MET A 47 12.50 -25.55 8.90
CA MET A 47 13.23 -24.42 9.48
C MET A 47 12.99 -24.28 10.99
N SER A 48 14.02 -24.66 11.76
CA SER A 48 14.30 -24.50 13.20
C SER A 48 13.18 -24.00 14.13
N GLU A 49 12.89 -24.81 15.16
CA GLU A 49 12.05 -24.53 16.32
C GLU A 49 12.31 -23.17 17.01
N SER A 50 13.45 -22.53 16.78
CA SER A 50 13.79 -21.20 17.33
C SER A 50 12.98 -20.04 16.73
N VAL A 51 12.45 -20.18 15.52
CA VAL A 51 11.52 -19.20 14.88
C VAL A 51 10.06 -19.44 15.31
N GLN A 52 9.80 -20.60 15.92
CA GLN A 52 8.46 -21.06 16.32
C GLN A 52 8.00 -20.46 17.66
N LYS A 53 8.91 -19.84 18.43
CA LYS A 53 8.63 -19.20 19.74
C LYS A 53 8.12 -17.76 19.65
N THR A 54 7.55 -17.36 18.52
CA THR A 54 6.70 -16.16 18.44
C THR A 54 5.24 -16.56 18.23
N ASN A 55 4.79 -17.59 18.94
CA ASN A 55 3.37 -17.91 19.13
C ASN A 55 2.71 -16.88 20.05
N TYR A 56 2.73 -15.61 19.64
CA TYR A 56 1.70 -14.66 19.99
C TYR A 56 0.57 -14.90 18.99
N LEU A 57 -0.35 -15.80 19.34
CA LEU A 57 -1.75 -15.59 18.96
C LEU A 57 -1.99 -14.09 19.08
N ILE A 58 -2.36 -13.43 17.97
CA ILE A 58 -2.64 -11.99 17.90
C ILE A 58 -3.22 -11.60 19.26
N SER A 59 -2.50 -10.79 20.06
CA SER A 59 -2.99 -10.50 21.41
C SER A 59 -4.44 -10.02 21.27
N PRO A 60 -5.35 -10.35 22.21
CA PRO A 60 -6.76 -10.04 22.05
C PRO A 60 -7.00 -8.55 21.68
N LEU A 61 -6.10 -7.68 22.14
CA LEU A 61 -6.01 -6.28 21.71
C LEU A 61 -5.73 -6.09 20.21
N TRP A 62 -4.70 -6.72 19.65
CA TRP A 62 -4.39 -6.60 18.21
C TRP A 62 -5.53 -7.15 17.32
N ALA A 63 -6.17 -8.24 17.74
CA ALA A 63 -7.29 -8.82 17.00
C ALA A 63 -8.47 -7.84 17.03
N PHE A 64 -8.76 -7.29 18.21
CA PHE A 64 -9.76 -6.24 18.37
C PHE A 64 -9.47 -5.03 17.49
N LEU A 65 -8.24 -4.53 17.45
CA LEU A 65 -7.87 -3.37 16.62
C LEU A 65 -8.06 -3.64 15.13
N LEU A 66 -7.69 -4.83 14.63
CA LEU A 66 -7.88 -5.19 13.23
C LEU A 66 -9.38 -5.25 12.87
N TRP A 67 -10.20 -5.90 13.68
CA TRP A 67 -11.64 -5.97 13.45
C TRP A 67 -12.33 -4.62 13.60
N ALA A 68 -11.92 -3.82 14.58
CA ALA A 68 -12.40 -2.44 14.73
C ALA A 68 -12.07 -1.62 13.48
N SER A 69 -10.85 -1.75 12.94
CA SER A 69 -10.48 -1.06 11.70
C SER A 69 -11.32 -1.52 10.50
N LEU A 70 -11.67 -2.81 10.42
CA LEU A 70 -12.54 -3.33 9.38
C LEU A 70 -13.96 -2.76 9.50
N ILE A 71 -14.52 -2.74 10.71
CA ILE A 71 -15.86 -2.17 10.98
C ILE A 71 -15.89 -0.69 10.60
N VAL A 72 -14.89 0.07 11.06
CA VAL A 72 -14.75 1.50 10.70
C VAL A 72 -14.63 1.65 9.20
N GLY A 73 -13.87 0.79 8.52
CA GLY A 73 -13.75 0.80 7.07
C GLY A 73 -15.07 0.54 6.35
N VAL A 74 -15.86 -0.44 6.80
CA VAL A 74 -17.19 -0.74 6.24
C VAL A 74 -18.15 0.42 6.46
N VAL A 75 -18.20 1.00 7.66
CA VAL A 75 -19.01 2.17 7.96
C VAL A 75 -18.60 3.37 7.11
N PHE A 76 -17.29 3.61 6.96
CA PHE A 76 -16.76 4.65 6.10
C PHE A 76 -17.21 4.45 4.64
N ILE A 77 -17.12 3.23 4.11
CA ILE A 77 -17.57 2.93 2.75
C ILE A 77 -19.06 3.23 2.60
N ALA A 78 -19.88 2.79 3.56
CA ALA A 78 -21.33 3.00 3.52
C ALA A 78 -21.70 4.49 3.57
N VAL A 79 -21.07 5.27 4.46
CA VAL A 79 -21.44 6.67 4.71
C VAL A 79 -20.78 7.64 3.73
N ALA A 80 -19.50 7.41 3.40
CA ALA A 80 -18.69 8.36 2.64
C ALA A 80 -18.30 7.85 1.24
N GLY A 81 -18.42 6.54 0.95
CA GLY A 81 -18.11 5.95 -0.35
C GLY A 81 -19.34 5.79 -1.25
N VAL A 82 -20.37 5.09 -0.76
CA VAL A 82 -21.59 4.75 -1.52
C VAL A 82 -22.28 5.97 -2.15
N PRO A 83 -22.39 7.15 -1.51
CA PRO A 83 -23.03 8.31 -2.14
C PRO A 83 -22.43 8.72 -3.49
N TYR A 84 -21.14 8.48 -3.71
CA TYR A 84 -20.47 8.76 -4.99
C TYR A 84 -20.77 7.73 -6.08
N LEU A 85 -21.31 6.57 -5.73
CA LEU A 85 -21.68 5.51 -6.68
C LEU A 85 -23.12 5.65 -7.15
N ILE A 86 -23.91 6.55 -6.55
CA ILE A 86 -25.30 6.81 -6.91
C ILE A 86 -25.32 7.85 -8.05
N PRO A 87 -25.80 7.48 -9.25
CA PRO A 87 -25.91 8.42 -10.36
C PRO A 87 -26.81 9.60 -9.99
N GLY A 88 -26.35 10.82 -10.27
CA GLY A 88 -27.11 12.05 -10.01
C GLY A 88 -27.08 12.56 -8.57
N SER A 89 -26.26 11.97 -7.68
CA SER A 89 -26.09 12.51 -6.32
C SER A 89 -25.28 13.82 -6.31
N ASP A 90 -25.48 14.65 -5.28
CA ASP A 90 -24.68 15.86 -5.08
C ASP A 90 -23.19 15.57 -4.86
N SER A 91 -22.86 14.35 -4.43
CA SER A 91 -21.48 13.92 -4.23
C SER A 91 -20.72 13.76 -5.54
N ILE A 92 -21.36 13.15 -6.56
CA ILE A 92 -20.73 12.92 -7.87
C ILE A 92 -20.76 14.17 -8.76
N SER A 93 -21.71 15.08 -8.56
CA SER A 93 -21.84 16.31 -9.37
C SER A 93 -20.60 17.23 -9.29
N GLY A 94 -19.90 17.25 -8.14
CA GLY A 94 -18.63 17.97 -7.97
C GLY A 94 -17.48 17.45 -8.85
N PHE A 95 -17.65 16.28 -9.46
CA PHE A 95 -16.68 15.61 -10.33
C PHE A 95 -17.10 15.62 -11.80
N ALA A 96 -17.96 16.55 -12.23
CA ALA A 96 -18.37 16.72 -13.63
C ALA A 96 -17.17 16.61 -14.61
N GLY A 97 -17.23 15.65 -15.54
CA GLY A 97 -16.17 15.34 -16.52
C GLY A 97 -15.00 14.50 -15.98
N ARG A 98 -15.07 14.04 -14.73
CA ARG A 98 -14.05 13.22 -14.03
C ARG A 98 -14.67 12.09 -13.21
N GLU A 99 -15.95 11.80 -13.42
CA GLU A 99 -16.75 10.81 -12.73
C GLU A 99 -16.13 9.41 -12.78
N PRO A 100 -15.62 8.91 -13.92
CA PRO A 100 -15.01 7.57 -13.97
C PRO A 100 -13.81 7.44 -13.04
N TRP A 101 -13.05 8.52 -12.85
CA TRP A 101 -11.87 8.53 -11.98
C TRP A 101 -12.25 8.46 -10.51
N ILE A 102 -13.24 9.23 -10.06
CA ILE A 102 -13.69 9.15 -8.66
C ILE A 102 -14.36 7.81 -8.36
N ILE A 103 -15.11 7.24 -9.30
CA ILE A 103 -15.69 5.90 -9.15
C ILE A 103 -14.58 4.85 -9.06
N ALA A 104 -13.61 4.86 -9.97
CA ALA A 104 -12.47 3.94 -9.94
C ALA A 104 -11.68 4.06 -8.63
N HIS A 105 -11.44 5.29 -8.18
CA HIS A 105 -10.77 5.57 -6.90
C HIS A 105 -11.51 4.95 -5.72
N ILE A 106 -12.83 5.19 -5.61
CA ILE A 106 -13.65 4.75 -4.47
C ILE A 106 -13.81 3.23 -4.47
N VAL A 107 -14.13 2.62 -5.60
CA VAL A 107 -14.32 1.17 -5.69
C VAL A 107 -13.02 0.44 -5.35
N ALA A 108 -11.92 0.82 -6.00
CA ALA A 108 -10.63 0.16 -5.77
C ALA A 108 -10.08 0.46 -4.36
N GLY A 109 -10.26 1.68 -3.85
CA GLY A 109 -9.86 2.04 -2.49
C GLY A 109 -10.66 1.30 -1.42
N SER A 110 -11.96 1.09 -1.64
CA SER A 110 -12.82 0.30 -0.75
C SER A 110 -12.36 -1.16 -0.67
N ILE A 111 -11.96 -1.75 -1.80
CA ILE A 111 -11.39 -3.10 -1.84
C ILE A 111 -10.10 -3.15 -1.03
N ALA A 112 -9.17 -2.19 -1.21
CA ALA A 112 -7.94 -2.12 -0.43
C ALA A 112 -8.23 -2.04 1.08
N LEU A 113 -9.16 -1.18 1.47
CA LEU A 113 -9.54 -0.94 2.87
C LEU A 113 -10.10 -2.21 3.53
N ILE A 114 -10.92 -2.98 2.81
CA ILE A 114 -11.46 -4.25 3.30
C ILE A 114 -10.38 -5.34 3.36
N LEU A 115 -9.53 -5.45 2.34
CA LEU A 115 -8.53 -6.52 2.26
C LEU A 115 -7.38 -6.37 3.26
N GLY A 116 -7.05 -5.14 3.66
CA GLY A 116 -5.93 -4.85 4.56
C GLY A 116 -5.94 -5.62 5.90
N PRO A 117 -7.03 -5.58 6.70
CA PRO A 117 -7.12 -6.34 7.94
C PRO A 117 -6.96 -7.85 7.76
N PHE A 118 -7.56 -8.41 6.71
CA PHE A 118 -7.43 -9.83 6.40
C PHE A 118 -5.98 -10.19 6.01
N GLN A 119 -5.29 -9.33 5.26
CA GLN A 119 -3.88 -9.51 4.92
C GLN A 119 -3.00 -9.59 6.17
N ILE A 120 -3.15 -8.62 7.08
CA ILE A 120 -2.37 -8.56 8.32
C ILE A 120 -2.71 -9.76 9.23
N TRP A 121 -3.99 -10.11 9.36
CA TRP A 121 -4.42 -11.27 10.13
C TRP A 121 -3.83 -12.58 9.61
N LEU A 122 -4.00 -12.87 8.32
CA LEU A 122 -3.53 -14.12 7.71
C LEU A 122 -2.00 -14.20 7.76
N GLY A 123 -1.30 -13.08 7.52
CA GLY A 123 0.16 -13.01 7.62
C GLY A 123 0.67 -13.25 9.05
N THR A 124 0.02 -12.67 10.05
CA THR A 124 0.42 -12.79 11.46
C THR A 124 0.12 -14.18 12.02
N THR A 125 -1.05 -14.74 11.69
CA THR A 125 -1.42 -16.08 12.14
C THR A 125 -0.74 -17.19 11.36
N ARG A 126 -0.15 -16.87 10.20
CA ARG A 126 0.39 -17.80 9.20
C ARG A 126 -0.62 -18.88 8.77
N LYS A 127 -1.91 -18.63 9.00
CA LYS A 127 -2.99 -19.55 8.61
C LYS A 127 -3.33 -19.30 7.15
N ALA A 128 -3.48 -20.38 6.41
CA ALA A 128 -4.01 -20.36 5.06
C ALA A 128 -3.28 -19.37 4.12
N MET A 129 -1.94 -19.44 4.10
CA MET A 129 -1.06 -18.54 3.33
C MET A 129 -1.35 -18.48 1.82
N ALA A 130 -2.01 -19.48 1.27
CA ALA A 130 -2.53 -19.44 -0.10
C ALA A 130 -3.51 -18.25 -0.30
N TYR A 131 -4.45 -18.05 0.64
CA TYR A 131 -5.38 -16.92 0.60
C TYR A 131 -4.67 -15.60 0.85
N HIS A 132 -3.68 -15.57 1.75
CA HIS A 132 -2.87 -14.36 1.97
C HIS A 132 -2.27 -13.88 0.65
N ARG A 133 -1.67 -14.77 -0.16
CA ARG A 133 -1.10 -14.42 -1.46
C ARG A 133 -2.16 -13.87 -2.42
N THR A 134 -3.25 -14.62 -2.66
CA THR A 134 -4.29 -14.20 -3.60
C THR A 134 -4.92 -12.87 -3.23
N LEU A 135 -5.28 -12.70 -1.95
CA LEU A 135 -5.84 -11.44 -1.45
C LEU A 135 -4.78 -10.31 -1.45
N GLY A 136 -3.49 -10.64 -1.32
CA GLY A 136 -2.39 -9.68 -1.38
C GLY A 136 -2.20 -9.09 -2.78
N TYR A 137 -2.33 -9.90 -3.83
CA TYR A 137 -2.38 -9.40 -5.21
C TYR A 137 -3.60 -8.50 -5.44
N GLY A 138 -4.78 -8.90 -4.92
CA GLY A 138 -5.97 -8.07 -4.96
C GLY A 138 -5.78 -6.71 -4.28
N TYR A 139 -5.16 -6.71 -3.09
CA TYR A 139 -4.80 -5.50 -2.35
C TYR A 139 -3.84 -4.62 -3.18
N LEU A 140 -2.74 -5.18 -3.70
CA LEU A 140 -1.78 -4.45 -4.53
C LEU A 140 -2.44 -3.80 -5.77
N VAL A 141 -3.19 -4.58 -6.56
CA VAL A 141 -3.85 -4.08 -7.77
C VAL A 141 -4.87 -2.99 -7.43
N SER A 142 -5.64 -3.18 -6.35
CA SER A 142 -6.63 -2.20 -5.91
C SER A 142 -5.98 -0.85 -5.53
N ILE A 143 -4.81 -0.88 -4.89
CA ILE A 143 -4.05 0.33 -4.56
C ILE A 143 -3.51 1.01 -5.81
N LEU A 144 -3.00 0.26 -6.78
CA LEU A 144 -2.48 0.83 -8.02
C LEU A 144 -3.59 1.54 -8.82
N ILE A 145 -4.75 0.91 -8.96
CA ILE A 145 -5.92 1.53 -9.64
C ILE A 145 -6.39 2.76 -8.87
N SER A 146 -6.59 2.62 -7.56
CA SER A 146 -7.10 3.70 -6.72
C SER A 146 -6.15 4.90 -6.66
N SER A 147 -4.83 4.66 -6.53
CA SER A 147 -3.80 5.70 -6.49
C SER A 147 -3.64 6.41 -7.84
N SER A 148 -3.70 5.67 -8.95
CA SER A 148 -3.63 6.28 -10.29
C SER A 148 -4.78 7.27 -10.50
N ALA A 149 -5.99 6.86 -10.09
CA ALA A 149 -7.14 7.74 -10.12
C ALA A 149 -7.01 8.91 -9.12
N ALA A 150 -6.51 8.65 -7.91
CA ALA A 150 -6.26 9.68 -6.90
C ALA A 150 -5.28 10.75 -7.40
N PHE A 151 -4.20 10.38 -8.08
CA PHE A 151 -3.24 11.33 -8.64
C PHE A 151 -3.90 12.26 -9.65
N TYR A 152 -4.68 11.71 -10.60
CA TYR A 152 -5.42 12.52 -11.56
C TYR A 152 -6.39 13.48 -10.87
N LEU A 153 -7.14 13.01 -9.86
CA LEU A 153 -8.07 13.83 -9.10
C LEU A 153 -7.37 14.92 -8.28
N ALA A 154 -6.20 14.61 -7.71
CA ALA A 154 -5.40 15.54 -6.93
C ALA A 154 -4.86 16.68 -7.79
N VAL A 155 -4.32 16.39 -8.98
CA VAL A 155 -3.78 17.43 -9.87
C VAL A 155 -4.86 18.26 -10.57
N THR A 156 -6.08 17.72 -10.70
CA THR A 156 -7.22 18.43 -11.29
C THR A 156 -8.17 19.04 -10.24
N THR A 157 -7.83 19.00 -8.95
CA THR A 157 -8.72 19.44 -7.88
C THR A 157 -9.06 20.93 -7.98
N LYS A 158 -10.29 21.29 -7.60
CA LYS A 158 -10.76 22.68 -7.55
C LYS A 158 -10.56 23.31 -6.16
N ASN A 159 -10.17 22.53 -5.16
CA ASN A 159 -10.02 22.98 -3.76
C ASN A 159 -8.65 23.63 -3.48
N GLY A 160 -7.97 24.15 -4.51
CA GLY A 160 -6.64 24.74 -4.41
C GLY A 160 -5.49 23.74 -4.50
N TRP A 161 -4.33 24.25 -4.92
CA TRP A 161 -3.14 23.42 -5.19
C TRP A 161 -2.53 22.82 -3.91
N MET A 162 -2.61 23.52 -2.77
CA MET A 162 -2.09 23.03 -1.49
C MET A 162 -2.82 21.78 -1.00
N PHE A 163 -4.14 21.75 -1.19
CA PHE A 163 -4.97 20.57 -0.94
C PHE A 163 -4.62 19.42 -1.88
N GLY A 164 -4.47 19.73 -3.17
CA GLY A 164 -4.04 18.75 -4.18
C GLY A 164 -2.69 18.12 -3.84
N MET A 165 -1.72 18.92 -3.41
CA MET A 165 -0.39 18.44 -3.00
C MET A 165 -0.45 17.50 -1.80
N GLY A 166 -1.30 17.76 -0.80
CA GLY A 166 -1.46 16.86 0.36
C GLY A 166 -2.00 15.49 -0.05
N LEU A 167 -3.03 15.46 -0.90
CA LEU A 167 -3.59 14.20 -1.43
C LEU A 167 -2.64 13.50 -2.41
N PHE A 168 -1.88 14.25 -3.20
CA PHE A 168 -0.85 13.69 -4.06
C PHE A 168 0.25 13.03 -3.21
N GLY A 169 0.71 13.71 -2.15
CA GLY A 169 1.66 13.17 -1.18
C GLY A 169 1.18 11.88 -0.52
N LEU A 170 -0.11 11.84 -0.12
CA LEU A 170 -0.76 10.61 0.35
C LEU A 170 -0.64 9.48 -0.67
N GLY A 171 -1.02 9.75 -1.93
CA GLY A 171 -0.93 8.75 -3.01
C GLY A 171 0.49 8.23 -3.21
N VAL A 172 1.51 9.11 -3.15
CA VAL A 172 2.92 8.73 -3.24
C VAL A 172 3.31 7.84 -2.07
N ALA A 173 2.97 8.23 -0.84
CA ALA A 173 3.25 7.42 0.35
C ALA A 173 2.57 6.04 0.26
N TRP A 174 1.36 5.98 -0.31
CA TRP A 174 0.59 4.74 -0.44
C TRP A 174 1.18 3.78 -1.47
N VAL A 175 1.58 4.29 -2.63
CA VAL A 175 2.25 3.50 -3.67
C VAL A 175 3.63 3.05 -3.20
N LEU A 176 4.42 3.93 -2.58
CA LEU A 176 5.77 3.59 -2.10
C LEU A 176 5.73 2.52 -1.00
N SER A 177 4.88 2.70 0.01
CA SER A 177 4.80 1.74 1.11
C SER A 177 4.33 0.36 0.65
N THR A 178 3.31 0.32 -0.21
CA THR A 178 2.83 -0.94 -0.82
C THR A 178 3.87 -1.55 -1.77
N GLY A 179 4.52 -0.74 -2.59
CA GLY A 179 5.56 -1.19 -3.52
C GLY A 179 6.78 -1.77 -2.80
N LEU A 180 7.21 -1.16 -1.69
CA LEU A 180 8.30 -1.67 -0.87
C LEU A 180 7.90 -2.93 -0.09
N ALA A 181 6.64 -3.03 0.37
CA ALA A 181 6.12 -4.27 0.94
C ALA A 181 6.19 -5.43 -0.08
N PHE A 182 5.81 -5.16 -1.32
CA PHE A 182 5.87 -6.14 -2.40
C PHE A 182 7.31 -6.49 -2.80
N ALA A 183 8.19 -5.50 -2.94
CA ALA A 183 9.60 -5.73 -3.23
C ALA A 183 10.28 -6.56 -2.13
N ALA A 184 9.98 -6.29 -0.86
CA ALA A 184 10.54 -7.02 0.28
C ALA A 184 10.14 -8.51 0.26
N VAL A 185 8.88 -8.84 -0.05
CA VAL A 185 8.46 -10.25 -0.12
C VAL A 185 9.11 -10.99 -1.30
N LEU A 186 9.28 -10.32 -2.45
CA LEU A 186 10.00 -10.89 -3.60
C LEU A 186 11.48 -11.13 -3.30
N LYS A 187 12.07 -10.35 -2.39
CA LYS A 187 13.45 -10.52 -1.90
C LYS A 187 13.56 -11.45 -0.69
N HIS A 188 12.46 -12.07 -0.26
CA HIS A 188 12.40 -12.90 0.94
C HIS A 188 12.76 -12.17 2.25
N GLU A 189 12.69 -10.84 2.25
CA GLU A 189 12.90 -9.99 3.42
C GLU A 189 11.59 -9.84 4.20
N PHE A 190 11.18 -10.93 4.88
CA PHE A 190 9.84 -11.02 5.49
C PHE A 190 9.60 -10.01 6.62
N ASP A 191 10.64 -9.67 7.39
CA ASP A 191 10.53 -8.66 8.45
C ASP A 191 10.24 -7.28 7.86
N GLN A 192 10.95 -6.92 6.78
CA GLN A 192 10.69 -5.68 6.04
C GLN A 192 9.30 -5.71 5.39
N HIS A 193 8.89 -6.83 4.80
CA HIS A 193 7.56 -6.97 4.23
C HIS A 193 6.47 -6.66 5.26
N GLN A 194 6.55 -7.25 6.46
CA GLN A 194 5.57 -7.02 7.53
C GLN A 194 5.51 -5.54 7.93
N GLU A 195 6.67 -4.92 8.11
CA GLU A 195 6.76 -3.52 8.49
C GLU A 195 6.23 -2.57 7.41
N TRP A 196 6.54 -2.82 6.14
CA TRP A 196 6.01 -2.03 5.02
C TRP A 196 4.51 -2.27 4.80
N MET A 197 4.00 -3.48 5.07
CA MET A 197 2.57 -3.76 5.05
C MET A 197 1.80 -2.96 6.11
N ILE A 198 2.36 -2.81 7.32
CA ILE A 198 1.75 -1.97 8.37
C ILE A 198 1.69 -0.51 7.89
N ARG A 199 2.79 0.03 7.34
CA ARG A 199 2.82 1.39 6.79
C ARG A 199 1.79 1.58 5.67
N SER A 200 1.74 0.63 4.73
CA SER A 200 0.77 0.62 3.63
C SER A 200 -0.66 0.68 4.16
N TYR A 201 -1.01 -0.15 5.14
CA TYR A 201 -2.37 -0.17 5.68
C TYR A 201 -2.72 1.08 6.51
N VAL A 202 -1.77 1.64 7.25
CA VAL A 202 -1.95 2.94 7.94
C VAL A 202 -2.24 4.06 6.95
N VAL A 203 -1.54 4.08 5.80
CA VAL A 203 -1.82 5.05 4.74
C VAL A 203 -3.16 4.77 4.06
N THR A 204 -3.57 3.50 3.89
CA THR A 204 -4.92 3.12 3.43
C THR A 204 -6.01 3.71 4.32
N LEU A 205 -5.80 3.76 5.64
CA LEU A 205 -6.71 4.40 6.59
C LEU A 205 -6.69 5.94 6.53
N GLY A 206 -5.79 6.55 5.76
CA GLY A 206 -5.69 8.00 5.62
C GLY A 206 -7.00 8.65 5.18
N PHE A 207 -7.78 8.00 4.33
CA PHE A 207 -9.11 8.50 3.91
C PHE A 207 -10.12 8.52 5.06
N VAL A 208 -10.04 7.55 5.98
CA VAL A 208 -10.86 7.51 7.20
C VAL A 208 -10.46 8.67 8.11
N PHE A 209 -9.16 8.82 8.39
CA PHE A 209 -8.66 9.91 9.23
C PHE A 209 -8.96 11.28 8.66
N PHE A 210 -8.93 11.42 7.33
CA PHE A 210 -9.31 12.65 6.63
C PHE A 210 -10.75 13.03 6.97
N ARG A 211 -11.71 12.09 6.87
CA ARG A 211 -13.12 12.36 7.20
C ARG A 211 -13.34 12.61 8.69
N VAL A 212 -12.70 11.83 9.56
CA VAL A 212 -12.78 12.04 11.01
C VAL A 212 -12.33 13.45 11.37
N PHE A 213 -11.20 13.90 10.83
CA PHE A 213 -10.72 15.26 11.08
C PHE A 213 -11.67 16.33 10.55
N LEU A 214 -12.20 16.17 9.33
CA LEU A 214 -13.16 17.15 8.79
C LEU A 214 -14.44 17.25 9.62
N VAL A 215 -15.00 16.13 10.06
CA VAL A 215 -16.19 16.13 10.93
C VAL A 215 -15.86 16.77 12.28
N ALA A 216 -14.74 16.38 12.91
CA ALA A 216 -14.34 16.91 14.21
C ALA A 216 -14.08 18.42 14.16
N SER A 217 -13.27 18.90 13.21
CA SER A 217 -13.01 20.33 13.03
C SER A 217 -14.28 21.12 12.69
N SER A 218 -15.26 20.48 12.03
CA SER A 218 -16.56 21.09 11.78
C SER A 218 -17.45 21.23 12.99
N VAL A 219 -17.53 20.20 13.83
CA VAL A 219 -18.30 20.25 15.08
C VAL A 219 -17.68 21.23 16.07
N LEU A 220 -16.35 21.34 16.08
CA LEU A 220 -15.61 22.27 16.96
C LEU A 220 -15.52 23.70 16.40
N GLU A 221 -16.06 23.95 15.20
CA GLU A 221 -16.03 25.25 14.52
C GLU A 221 -14.61 25.83 14.33
N ILE A 222 -13.60 24.97 14.17
CA ILE A 222 -12.19 25.38 14.06
C ILE A 222 -11.80 25.72 12.62
N GLY A 223 -11.51 26.98 12.32
CA GLY A 223 -11.00 27.42 11.02
C GLY A 223 -12.03 27.36 9.89
N MET A 224 -11.66 27.89 8.72
CA MET A 224 -12.51 27.95 7.53
C MET A 224 -12.51 26.60 6.78
N ILE A 225 -13.52 26.37 5.93
CA ILE A 225 -13.64 25.10 5.17
C ILE A 225 -12.38 24.81 4.34
N GLU A 226 -11.84 25.80 3.66
CA GLU A 226 -10.64 25.65 2.83
C GLU A 226 -9.41 25.27 3.68
N GLU A 227 -9.23 25.93 4.82
CA GLU A 227 -8.15 25.63 5.76
C GLU A 227 -8.26 24.20 6.31
N ARG A 228 -9.48 23.79 6.70
CA ARG A 228 -9.74 22.42 7.17
C ARG A 228 -9.40 21.39 6.12
N LEU A 229 -9.79 21.62 4.85
CA LEU A 229 -9.48 20.72 3.74
C LEU A 229 -7.97 20.57 3.55
N VAL A 230 -7.25 21.70 3.48
CA VAL A 230 -5.79 21.70 3.31
C VAL A 230 -5.14 20.95 4.46
N VAL A 231 -5.44 21.31 5.71
CA VAL A 231 -4.85 20.64 6.89
C VAL A 231 -5.17 19.15 6.89
N ALA A 232 -6.43 18.77 6.67
CA ALA A 232 -6.87 17.39 6.60
C ALA A 232 -6.07 16.57 5.57
N SER A 233 -5.78 17.15 4.40
CA SER A 233 -5.08 16.47 3.30
C SER A 233 -3.64 16.07 3.63
N TRP A 234 -3.03 16.69 4.65
CA TRP A 234 -1.67 16.38 5.10
C TRP A 234 -1.66 15.51 6.35
N ILE A 235 -2.40 15.92 7.38
CA ILE A 235 -2.31 15.27 8.69
C ILE A 235 -2.90 13.86 8.67
N CYS A 236 -3.85 13.58 7.77
CA CYS A 236 -4.56 12.31 7.76
C CYS A 236 -3.66 11.10 7.45
N TRP A 237 -2.51 11.32 6.82
CA TRP A 237 -1.55 10.27 6.51
C TRP A 237 -0.18 10.55 7.13
N ALA A 238 0.28 11.81 7.18
CA ALA A 238 1.62 12.13 7.68
C ALA A 238 1.76 11.86 9.17
N PHE A 239 0.76 12.27 9.98
CA PHE A 239 0.81 12.07 11.42
C PHE A 239 0.65 10.59 11.82
N PRO A 240 -0.32 9.82 11.30
CA PRO A 240 -0.40 8.39 11.55
C PRO A 240 0.85 7.63 11.11
N LEU A 241 1.44 7.99 9.96
CA LEU A 241 2.67 7.35 9.48
C LEU A 241 3.87 7.69 10.39
N LEU A 242 4.00 8.94 10.85
CA LEU A 242 5.03 9.33 11.81
C LEU A 242 4.89 8.59 13.15
N ALA A 243 3.67 8.50 13.68
CA ALA A 243 3.39 7.73 14.88
C ALA A 243 3.73 6.24 14.70
N THR A 244 3.37 5.68 13.55
CA THR A 244 3.69 4.29 13.17
C THR A 244 5.19 4.06 13.12
N GLU A 245 5.95 4.99 12.54
CA GLU A 245 7.41 4.91 12.49
C GLU A 245 8.03 4.94 13.89
N GLY A 246 7.55 5.84 14.76
CA GLY A 246 7.98 5.92 16.16
C GLY A 246 7.76 4.60 16.91
N VAL A 247 6.61 3.95 16.70
CA VAL A 247 6.30 2.64 17.30
C VAL A 247 7.20 1.53 16.73
N ILE A 248 7.36 1.45 15.41
CA ILE A 248 8.18 0.41 14.77
C ILE A 248 9.65 0.52 15.21
N GLN A 249 10.23 1.71 15.14
CA GLN A 249 11.63 1.92 15.50
C GLN A 249 11.85 1.84 17.01
N GLY A 250 10.93 2.39 17.81
CA GLY A 250 10.98 2.29 19.27
C GLY A 250 11.00 0.84 19.75
N ARG A 251 10.19 -0.04 19.15
CA ARG A 251 10.20 -1.49 19.46
C ARG A 251 11.54 -2.15 19.16
N LYS A 252 12.26 -1.73 18.11
CA LYS A 252 13.58 -2.29 17.78
C LYS A 252 14.67 -1.87 18.76
N ILE A 253 14.55 -0.66 19.30
CA ILE A 253 15.50 -0.08 20.26
C ILE A 253 15.25 -0.64 21.67
N PHE A 254 14.01 -0.56 22.16
CA PHE A 254 13.67 -0.87 23.55
C PHE A 254 13.14 -2.28 23.77
N GLY A 255 12.71 -2.99 22.72
CA GLY A 255 12.16 -4.34 22.81
C GLY A 255 13.19 -5.47 22.76
N LYS A 256 14.48 -5.15 22.71
CA LYS A 256 15.59 -6.12 22.78
C LYS A 256 16.16 -6.30 24.20
N ALA A 257 15.45 -5.83 25.23
CA ALA A 257 15.82 -5.99 26.64
C ALA A 257 15.21 -7.27 27.23
#